data_AF-A0A836QPH5-F1
#
_entry.id   AF-A0A836QPH5-F1
#
_cell.length_a   1.000
_cell.length_b   1.000
_cell.length_c   1.000
_cell.angle_alpha   90.00
_cell.angle_beta   90.00
_cell.angle_gamma   90.00
#
_symmetry.space_group_name_H-M   'P 1'
#
loop_
_entity.id
_entity.type
_entity.pdbx_description
1 polymer ?
#
loop_
_entity_poly.entity_id
_entity_poly.type
_entity_poly.pdbx_seq_one_letter_code
_entity_poly.pdbx_strand_id
1 'polypeptide(L)'
;MSLAISTFSNKRGGDCLFKALGHPLVVPRLRVLLSDLERTGPVAIYDPHNAATTLAALYATGLIKISDVYVQKIEDLNRTIFGQRTQPVSALSGTRAKTLFVVAYDADSLIHQIQHLLPQGVKCVTLDAARLPDEMLTSRNHYLTSLNFATNFVFFRDADGFHTRLMSANYWHRYGARGVKLWLQLFDEAGHELASWKDLLPDSGAGFTIDSQQVRSR
;
A
#
# COMPACT_ATOMS: atom_id res chain seq x y z
N MET A 1 16.30 14.93 2.64
CA MET A 1 15.44 14.55 3.79
C MET A 1 15.03 13.10 3.62
N SER A 2 15.11 12.29 4.67
CA SER A 2 14.55 10.93 4.63
C SER A 2 13.03 11.00 4.77
N LEU A 3 12.30 10.26 3.92
CA LEU A 3 10.86 10.10 4.09
C LEU A 3 10.57 9.36 5.40
N ALA A 4 9.49 9.73 6.09
CA ALA A 4 9.06 9.11 7.34
C ALA A 4 8.38 7.75 7.08
N ILE A 5 9.16 6.79 6.57
CA ILE A 5 8.70 5.46 6.17
C ILE A 5 9.40 4.42 7.05
N SER A 6 8.60 3.59 7.72
CA SER A 6 9.08 2.39 8.40
C SER A 6 9.16 1.24 7.40
N THR A 7 10.31 0.60 7.29
CA THR A 7 10.53 -0.58 6.43
C THR A 7 10.74 -1.86 7.24
N PHE A 8 11.03 -1.73 8.53
CA PHE A 8 11.30 -2.85 9.42
C PHE A 8 11.08 -2.47 10.89
N SER A 9 10.62 -3.41 11.71
CA SER A 9 10.68 -3.30 13.17
C SER A 9 11.05 -4.65 13.80
N ASN A 10 11.81 -4.62 14.90
CA ASN A 10 12.14 -5.84 15.66
C ASN A 10 10.91 -6.57 16.21
N LYS A 11 9.76 -5.89 16.33
CA LYS A 11 8.51 -6.46 16.84
C LYS A 11 7.67 -7.16 15.77
N ARG A 12 7.67 -6.64 14.53
CA ARG A 12 6.78 -7.09 13.44
C ARG A 12 7.52 -7.67 12.23
N GLY A 13 8.86 -7.60 12.22
CA GLY A 13 9.67 -7.94 11.06
C GLY A 13 9.59 -6.85 9.98
N GLY A 14 9.69 -7.28 8.71
CA GLY A 14 9.58 -6.37 7.56
C GLY A 14 8.20 -5.75 7.44
N ASP A 15 8.15 -4.43 7.39
CA ASP A 15 6.91 -3.67 7.22
C ASP A 15 6.57 -3.56 5.72
N CYS A 16 5.43 -4.11 5.33
CA CYS A 16 5.00 -4.11 3.93
C CYS A 16 4.07 -2.95 3.58
N LEU A 17 3.76 -2.05 4.52
CA LEU A 17 2.87 -0.93 4.27
C LEU A 17 3.37 -0.04 3.13
N PHE A 18 4.66 0.30 3.11
CA PHE A 18 5.22 1.15 2.06
C PHE A 18 5.17 0.45 0.68
N LYS A 19 5.35 -0.87 0.64
CA LYS A 19 5.26 -1.66 -0.60
C LYS A 19 3.83 -1.71 -1.11
N ALA A 20 2.86 -1.88 -0.21
CA ALA A 20 1.45 -1.87 -0.54
C ALA A 20 1.03 -0.50 -1.08
N LEU A 21 1.32 0.56 -0.35
CA LEU A 21 0.99 1.94 -0.73
C LEU A 21 1.71 2.37 -2.01
N GLY A 22 2.94 1.91 -2.24
CA GLY A 22 3.75 2.24 -3.41
C GLY A 22 3.56 1.29 -4.60
N HIS A 23 2.72 0.27 -4.50
CA HIS A 23 2.57 -0.70 -5.58
C HIS A 23 1.95 -0.03 -6.82
N PRO A 24 2.47 -0.25 -8.04
CA PRO A 24 1.98 0.45 -9.24
C PRO A 24 0.48 0.31 -9.51
N LEU A 25 -0.11 -0.85 -9.28
CA LEU A 25 -1.56 -1.06 -9.38
C LEU A 25 -2.40 -0.43 -8.25
N VAL A 26 -1.78 -0.10 -7.11
CA VAL A 26 -2.44 0.53 -5.96
C VAL A 26 -2.43 2.05 -6.10
N VAL A 27 -1.33 2.62 -6.60
CA VAL A 27 -1.10 4.07 -6.69
C VAL A 27 -2.26 4.82 -7.37
N PRO A 28 -2.77 4.42 -8.56
CA PRO A 28 -3.90 5.11 -9.19
C PRO A 28 -5.18 5.06 -8.35
N ARG A 29 -5.49 3.91 -7.76
CA ARG A 29 -6.68 3.74 -6.90
C ARG A 29 -6.60 4.59 -5.64
N LEU A 30 -5.41 4.67 -5.05
CA LEU A 30 -5.17 5.49 -3.88
C LEU A 30 -5.26 6.99 -4.21
N ARG A 31 -4.78 7.44 -5.38
CA ARG A 31 -4.97 8.82 -5.82
C ARG A 31 -6.44 9.18 -5.98
N VAL A 32 -7.25 8.29 -6.53
CA VAL A 32 -8.72 8.48 -6.60
C VAL A 32 -9.31 8.57 -5.20
N LEU A 33 -8.96 7.64 -4.31
CA LEU A 33 -9.41 7.64 -2.92
C LEU A 33 -9.10 8.98 -2.21
N LEU A 34 -7.87 9.47 -2.31
CA LEU A 34 -7.44 10.72 -1.68
C LEU A 34 -8.14 11.94 -2.30
N SER A 35 -8.35 11.94 -3.62
CA SER A 35 -9.08 12.99 -4.33
C SER A 35 -10.56 13.03 -3.92
N ASP A 36 -11.17 11.86 -3.68
CA ASP A 36 -12.53 11.79 -3.17
C ASP A 36 -12.63 12.33 -1.74
N LEU A 37 -11.64 12.03 -0.89
CA LEU A 37 -11.55 12.59 0.47
C LEU A 37 -11.36 14.12 0.47
N GLU A 38 -10.62 14.67 -0.50
CA GLU A 38 -10.49 16.12 -0.67
C GLU A 38 -11.85 16.78 -0.96
N ARG A 39 -12.69 16.12 -1.77
CA ARG A 39 -13.98 16.67 -2.23
C ARG A 39 -15.12 16.55 -1.22
N THR A 40 -15.05 15.64 -0.25
CA THR A 40 -16.15 15.38 0.70
C THR A 40 -16.23 16.35 1.87
N GLY A 41 -15.23 17.23 2.03
CA GLY A 41 -15.17 18.23 3.10
C GLY A 41 -14.35 17.76 4.31
N PRO A 42 -14.69 18.17 5.55
CA PRO A 42 -13.95 17.74 6.73
C PRO A 42 -13.97 16.21 6.92
N VAL A 43 -12.80 15.61 7.00
CA VAL A 43 -12.57 14.17 7.20
C VAL A 43 -11.98 13.93 8.59
N ALA A 44 -12.58 13.03 9.34
CA ALA A 44 -11.96 12.46 10.54
C ALA A 44 -11.03 11.32 10.14
N ILE A 45 -9.88 11.19 10.80
CA ILE A 45 -8.91 10.12 10.57
C ILE A 45 -8.98 9.15 11.75
N TYR A 46 -9.03 7.84 11.47
CA TYR A 46 -8.74 6.80 12.45
C TYR A 46 -7.49 6.05 12.02
N ASP A 47 -6.42 6.16 12.80
CA ASP A 47 -5.12 5.53 12.54
C ASP A 47 -4.76 4.52 13.64
N PRO A 48 -5.31 3.29 13.59
CA PRO A 48 -5.08 2.28 14.63
C PRO A 48 -3.66 1.72 14.64
N HIS A 49 -2.89 1.91 13.57
CA HIS A 49 -1.63 1.20 13.34
C HIS A 49 -0.45 2.11 13.00
N ASN A 50 -0.62 3.44 13.09
CA ASN A 50 0.36 4.47 12.73
C ASN A 50 0.70 4.51 11.23
N ALA A 51 -0.25 4.17 10.37
CA ALA A 51 -0.09 4.15 8.92
C ALA A 51 -0.24 5.54 8.28
N ALA A 52 -0.88 6.50 8.96
CA ALA A 52 -1.15 7.83 8.43
C ALA A 52 0.13 8.61 8.08
N THR A 53 1.18 8.45 8.89
CA THR A 53 2.46 9.14 8.64
C THR A 53 3.13 8.61 7.38
N THR A 54 3.15 7.29 7.18
CA THR A 54 3.70 6.67 5.97
C THR A 54 2.90 7.07 4.73
N LEU A 55 1.56 7.13 4.83
CA LEU A 55 0.70 7.62 3.76
C LEU A 55 1.04 9.07 3.39
N ALA A 56 1.15 9.96 4.40
CA ALA A 56 1.50 11.37 4.21
C ALA A 56 2.90 11.57 3.60
N ALA A 57 3.83 10.66 3.88
CA ALA A 57 5.18 10.70 3.34
C ALA A 57 5.21 10.32 1.84
N LEU A 58 4.27 9.50 1.38
CA LEU A 58 4.21 9.02 -0.01
C LEU A 58 3.25 9.83 -0.89
N TYR A 59 2.25 10.49 -0.30
CA TYR A 59 1.18 11.15 -1.04
C TYR A 59 0.95 12.58 -0.56
N ALA A 60 0.57 13.44 -1.50
CA ALA A 60 0.12 14.79 -1.17
C ALA A 60 -1.26 14.72 -0.48
N THR A 61 -1.27 14.86 0.84
CA THR A 61 -2.50 14.85 1.66
C THR A 61 -2.90 16.23 2.15
N GLY A 62 -2.13 17.28 1.83
CA GLY A 62 -2.32 18.62 2.38
C GLY A 62 -3.62 19.33 1.99
N LEU A 63 -4.28 18.86 0.92
CA LEU A 63 -5.57 19.40 0.48
C LEU A 63 -6.77 18.76 1.20
N ILE A 64 -6.56 17.61 1.86
CA ILE A 64 -7.61 16.95 2.63
C ILE A 64 -7.85 17.77 3.90
N LYS A 65 -9.07 18.29 4.06
CA LYS A 65 -9.45 19.03 5.25
C LYS A 65 -9.67 18.07 6.42
N ILE A 66 -8.66 17.91 7.27
CA ILE A 66 -8.73 16.98 8.41
C ILE A 66 -9.29 17.68 9.64
N SER A 67 -10.38 17.13 10.21
CA SER A 67 -11.03 17.68 11.41
C SER A 67 -10.41 17.15 12.70
N ASP A 68 -10.21 15.83 12.76
CA ASP A 68 -9.82 15.10 13.97
C ASP A 68 -8.94 13.91 13.57
N VAL A 69 -8.05 13.50 14.47
CA VAL A 69 -7.24 12.30 14.30
C VAL A 69 -7.36 11.44 15.54
N TYR A 70 -7.86 10.22 15.38
CA TYR A 70 -8.08 9.25 16.44
C TYR A 70 -7.09 8.10 16.34
N VAL A 71 -6.57 7.67 17.48
CA VAL A 71 -5.64 6.53 17.60
C VAL A 71 -6.14 5.54 18.64
N GLN A 72 -5.72 4.28 18.51
CA GLN A 72 -6.12 3.21 19.43
C GLN A 72 -5.13 3.03 20.59
N LYS A 73 -3.86 3.34 20.34
CA LYS A 73 -2.74 3.11 21.25
C LYS A 73 -2.49 4.32 22.14
N ILE A 74 -2.32 4.07 23.43
CA ILE A 74 -2.07 5.12 24.41
C ILE A 74 -0.73 5.81 24.12
N GLU A 75 0.28 5.05 23.69
CA GLU A 75 1.59 5.57 23.31
C GLU A 75 1.55 6.55 22.12
N ASP A 76 0.46 6.54 21.35
CA ASP A 76 0.29 7.38 20.18
C ASP A 76 -0.54 8.65 20.45
N LEU A 77 -1.04 8.84 21.68
CA LEU A 77 -1.77 10.04 22.10
C LEU A 77 -0.88 11.29 22.15
N ASN A 78 -1.48 12.46 21.98
CA ASN A 78 -0.82 13.78 22.00
C ASN A 78 0.26 13.99 20.93
N ARG A 79 0.43 13.05 20.00
CA ARG A 79 1.24 13.23 18.80
C ARG A 79 0.52 14.20 17.86
N THR A 80 1.27 14.85 16.97
CA THR A 80 0.67 15.67 15.91
C THR A 80 0.76 14.91 14.60
N ILE A 81 -0.40 14.63 13.98
CA ILE A 81 -0.52 13.99 12.68
C ILE A 81 -1.45 14.87 11.84
N PHE A 82 -1.05 15.20 10.62
CA PHE A 82 -1.79 16.13 9.75
C PHE A 82 -2.16 17.47 10.40
N GLY A 83 -1.29 17.99 11.29
CA GLY A 83 -1.53 19.24 12.01
C GLY A 83 -2.55 19.15 13.16
N GLN A 84 -3.17 17.99 13.39
CA GLN A 84 -4.08 17.75 14.50
C GLN A 84 -3.40 16.95 15.61
N ARG A 85 -3.76 17.25 16.87
CA ARG A 85 -3.37 16.38 17.98
C ARG A 85 -4.18 15.09 17.94
N THR A 86 -3.49 13.97 18.14
CA THR A 86 -4.14 12.66 18.22
C THR A 86 -4.98 12.56 19.50
N GLN A 87 -6.19 12.04 19.33
CA GLN A 87 -7.18 11.81 20.37
C GLN A 87 -7.43 10.30 20.55
N PRO A 88 -7.90 9.85 21.72
CA PRO A 88 -8.25 8.44 21.89
C PRO A 88 -9.46 8.09 21.03
N VAL A 89 -9.51 6.86 20.53
CA VAL A 89 -10.64 6.34 19.73
C VAL A 89 -12.00 6.48 20.44
N SER A 90 -12.05 6.49 21.77
CA SER A 90 -13.28 6.73 22.53
C SER A 90 -13.88 8.12 22.32
N ALA A 91 -13.09 9.11 21.88
CA ALA A 91 -13.56 10.45 21.54
C ALA A 91 -14.23 10.52 20.15
N LEU A 92 -14.24 9.42 19.39
CA LEU A 92 -14.82 9.35 18.04
C LEU A 92 -16.31 9.70 18.01
N SER A 93 -17.04 9.44 19.09
CA SER A 93 -18.47 9.80 19.23
C SER A 93 -18.73 11.30 19.18
N GLY A 94 -17.71 12.13 19.42
CA GLY A 94 -17.78 13.58 19.32
C GLY A 94 -17.47 14.14 17.94
N THR A 95 -17.12 13.31 16.94
CA THR A 95 -16.73 13.83 15.63
C THR A 95 -17.90 14.51 14.92
N ARG A 96 -17.59 15.63 14.24
CA ARG A 96 -18.54 16.33 13.36
C ARG A 96 -18.29 16.06 11.88
N ALA A 97 -17.25 15.29 11.56
CA ALA A 97 -16.98 14.88 10.19
C ALA A 97 -18.06 13.93 9.69
N LYS A 98 -18.47 14.10 8.44
CA LYS A 98 -19.40 13.16 7.77
C LYS A 98 -18.69 11.94 7.21
N THR A 99 -17.36 11.99 7.10
CA THR A 99 -16.52 10.91 6.59
C THR A 99 -15.44 10.58 7.60
N LEU A 100 -15.32 9.30 7.95
CA LEU A 100 -14.21 8.74 8.69
C LEU A 100 -13.32 7.98 7.72
N PHE A 101 -12.06 8.40 7.59
CA PHE A 101 -11.05 7.66 6.86
C PHE A 101 -10.24 6.80 7.85
N VAL A 102 -10.44 5.48 7.75
CA VAL A 102 -9.68 4.48 8.50
C VAL A 102 -8.41 4.15 7.73
N VAL A 103 -7.26 4.55 8.26
CA VAL A 103 -5.95 4.35 7.63
C VAL A 103 -5.44 2.95 7.92
N ALA A 104 -6.17 1.95 7.45
CA ALA A 104 -5.82 0.55 7.57
C ALA A 104 -6.35 -0.25 6.38
N TYR A 105 -5.64 -1.34 6.05
CA TYR A 105 -6.14 -2.44 5.24
C TYR A 105 -6.77 -3.51 6.15
N ASP A 106 -7.57 -4.39 5.58
CA ASP A 106 -8.35 -5.41 6.30
C ASP A 106 -9.22 -4.76 7.40
N ALA A 107 -9.84 -3.62 7.08
CA ALA A 107 -10.41 -2.71 8.07
C ALA A 107 -11.78 -3.12 8.60
N ASP A 108 -12.42 -4.15 8.05
CA ASP A 108 -13.77 -4.58 8.45
C ASP A 108 -13.88 -4.88 9.95
N SER A 109 -12.91 -5.63 10.49
CA SER A 109 -12.87 -5.95 11.93
C SER A 109 -12.64 -4.70 12.78
N LEU A 110 -11.79 -3.78 12.32
CA LEU A 110 -11.51 -2.52 13.01
C LEU A 110 -12.77 -1.63 13.04
N ILE A 111 -13.49 -1.54 11.93
CA ILE A 111 -14.76 -0.80 11.83
C ILE A 111 -15.80 -1.41 12.76
N HIS A 112 -15.95 -2.74 12.75
CA HIS A 112 -16.89 -3.42 13.64
C HIS A 112 -16.61 -3.12 15.12
N GLN A 113 -15.33 -3.09 15.52
CA GLN A 113 -14.94 -2.76 16.89
C GLN A 113 -15.33 -1.33 17.30
N ILE A 114 -15.25 -0.35 16.40
CA ILE A 114 -15.57 1.06 16.71
C ILE A 114 -17.00 1.44 16.35
N GLN A 115 -17.79 0.54 15.77
CA GLN A 115 -19.11 0.86 15.22
C GLN A 115 -20.04 1.51 16.26
N HIS A 116 -19.97 1.06 17.51
CA HIS A 116 -20.74 1.59 18.63
C HIS A 116 -20.36 3.04 19.02
N LEU A 117 -19.22 3.54 18.56
CA LEU A 117 -18.74 4.91 18.79
C LEU A 117 -19.04 5.83 17.62
N LEU A 118 -19.39 5.30 16.44
CA LEU A 118 -19.61 6.11 15.25
C LEU A 118 -20.92 6.90 15.36
N PRO A 119 -20.90 8.23 15.20
CA PRO A 119 -22.13 8.99 15.05
C PRO A 119 -22.96 8.50 13.85
N GLN A 120 -24.28 8.64 13.95
CA GLN A 120 -25.19 8.22 12.90
C GLN A 120 -24.91 8.98 11.59
N GLY A 121 -24.85 8.25 10.47
CA GLY A 121 -24.66 8.83 9.14
C GLY A 121 -23.20 9.13 8.76
N VAL A 122 -22.22 8.78 9.60
CA VAL A 122 -20.81 8.85 9.22
C VAL A 122 -20.48 7.76 8.20
N LYS A 123 -19.91 8.16 7.07
CA LYS A 123 -19.40 7.25 6.04
C LYS A 123 -17.99 6.80 6.39
N CYS A 124 -17.76 5.49 6.51
CA CYS A 124 -16.41 4.94 6.64
C CYS A 124 -15.79 4.71 5.26
N VAL A 125 -14.53 5.11 5.11
CA VAL A 125 -13.68 4.88 3.95
C VAL A 125 -12.37 4.28 4.46
N THR A 126 -11.78 3.34 3.73
CA THR A 126 -10.58 2.60 4.20
C THR A 126 -9.54 2.46 3.08
N LEU A 127 -8.33 2.00 3.42
CA LEU A 127 -7.32 1.68 2.40
C LEU A 127 -7.72 0.45 1.54
N ASP A 128 -8.72 -0.34 1.96
CA ASP A 128 -9.18 -1.51 1.21
C ASP A 128 -9.67 -1.16 -0.20
N ALA A 129 -10.20 0.05 -0.38
CA ALA A 129 -10.60 0.59 -1.69
C ALA A 129 -9.45 0.64 -2.72
N ALA A 130 -8.19 0.66 -2.25
CA ALA A 130 -7.01 0.71 -3.09
C ALA A 130 -6.21 -0.61 -3.10
N ARG A 131 -6.76 -1.73 -2.59
CA ARG A 131 -6.06 -3.01 -2.58
C ARG A 131 -5.68 -3.52 -3.96
N LEU A 132 -4.69 -4.41 -3.96
CA LEU A 132 -4.43 -5.27 -5.12
C LEU A 132 -5.63 -6.20 -5.37
N PRO A 133 -5.86 -6.58 -6.63
CA PRO A 133 -6.81 -7.64 -6.95
C PRO A 133 -6.47 -8.95 -6.23
N ASP A 134 -7.50 -9.69 -5.80
CA ASP A 134 -7.36 -10.92 -5.00
C ASP A 134 -6.56 -12.03 -5.71
N GLU A 135 -6.58 -12.05 -7.05
CA GLU A 135 -5.80 -13.00 -7.85
C GLU A 135 -4.28 -12.77 -7.78
N MET A 136 -3.84 -11.63 -7.26
CA MET A 136 -2.43 -11.33 -7.02
C MET A 136 -1.97 -11.68 -5.60
N LEU A 137 -2.90 -12.05 -4.71
CA LEU A 137 -2.61 -12.27 -3.30
C LEU A 137 -2.38 -13.75 -3.00
N THR A 138 -1.25 -14.04 -2.37
CA THR A 138 -0.98 -15.36 -1.77
C THR A 138 -1.83 -15.57 -0.51
N SER A 139 -1.99 -14.52 0.31
CA SER A 139 -2.86 -14.52 1.49
C SER A 139 -3.89 -13.41 1.38
N ARG A 140 -5.17 -13.77 1.24
CA ARG A 140 -6.26 -12.80 1.07
C ARG A 140 -6.71 -12.15 2.39
N ASN A 141 -6.54 -12.87 3.50
CA ASN A 141 -7.03 -12.48 4.82
C ASN A 141 -6.05 -11.59 5.60
N HIS A 142 -4.80 -11.46 5.13
CA HIS A 142 -3.76 -10.67 5.77
C HIS A 142 -3.04 -9.88 4.69
N TYR A 143 -3.65 -8.79 4.24
CA TYR A 143 -3.19 -8.04 3.07
C TYR A 143 -1.71 -7.64 3.20
N LEU A 144 -1.32 -7.07 4.34
CA LEU A 144 0.05 -6.59 4.60
C LEU A 144 1.07 -7.70 4.96
N THR A 145 0.77 -8.98 4.75
CA THR A 145 1.77 -10.05 4.91
C THR A 145 2.89 -9.92 3.90
N SER A 146 4.11 -10.30 4.29
CA SER A 146 5.27 -10.32 3.40
C SER A 146 5.12 -11.29 2.22
N LEU A 147 4.22 -12.28 2.32
CA LEU A 147 3.90 -13.21 1.24
C LEU A 147 3.17 -12.56 0.06
N ASN A 148 2.53 -11.40 0.27
CA ASN A 148 1.81 -10.66 -0.78
C ASN A 148 2.71 -9.65 -1.50
N PHE A 149 3.83 -9.23 -0.88
CA PHE A 149 4.63 -8.09 -1.36
C PHE A 149 6.10 -8.45 -1.55
N ALA A 150 6.40 -8.99 -2.72
CA ALA A 150 7.75 -9.21 -3.24
C ALA A 150 7.99 -8.34 -4.49
N THR A 151 8.14 -7.02 -4.30
CA THR A 151 8.40 -6.07 -5.38
C THR A 151 9.90 -5.82 -5.54
N ASN A 152 10.39 -5.91 -6.77
CA ASN A 152 11.77 -5.58 -7.14
C ASN A 152 11.75 -4.58 -8.30
N PHE A 153 12.75 -3.69 -8.35
CA PHE A 153 13.00 -2.82 -9.49
C PHE A 153 14.25 -3.31 -10.23
N VAL A 154 14.18 -3.29 -11.56
CA VAL A 154 15.30 -3.65 -12.43
C VAL A 154 15.49 -2.53 -13.43
N PHE A 155 16.70 -1.99 -13.47
CA PHE A 155 17.09 -0.94 -14.41
C PHE A 155 17.94 -1.58 -15.49
N PHE A 156 17.46 -1.53 -16.72
CA PHE A 156 18.17 -2.07 -17.87
C PHE A 156 18.93 -0.96 -18.59
N ARG A 157 20.13 -1.30 -19.09
CA ARG A 157 20.80 -0.57 -20.16
C ARG A 157 20.61 -1.33 -21.46
N ASP A 158 20.03 -0.68 -22.45
CA ASP A 158 19.92 -1.16 -23.83
C ASP A 158 20.19 0.02 -24.81
N ALA A 159 21.46 0.25 -25.10
CA ALA A 159 21.94 1.36 -25.94
C ALA A 159 23.33 1.05 -26.50
N ASP A 160 23.70 1.69 -27.62
CA ASP A 160 25.03 1.58 -28.25
C ASP A 160 25.45 0.14 -28.59
N GLY A 161 24.48 -0.72 -28.93
CA GLY A 161 24.72 -2.14 -29.20
C GLY A 161 24.91 -3.02 -27.94
N PHE A 162 24.86 -2.43 -26.74
CA PHE A 162 24.88 -3.16 -25.48
C PHE A 162 23.47 -3.40 -24.95
N HIS A 163 23.26 -4.57 -24.34
CA HIS A 163 22.03 -4.92 -23.65
C HIS A 163 22.37 -5.60 -22.31
N THR A 164 21.43 -5.56 -21.36
CA THR A 164 21.57 -6.16 -20.04
C THR A 164 20.50 -7.20 -19.79
N ARG A 165 20.82 -8.18 -18.96
CA ARG A 165 19.93 -9.29 -18.60
C ARG A 165 19.82 -9.41 -17.09
N LEU A 166 18.59 -9.55 -16.60
CA LEU A 166 18.32 -10.05 -15.26
C LEU A 166 18.32 -11.56 -15.34
N MET A 167 19.16 -12.23 -14.54
CA MET A 167 19.11 -13.67 -14.35
C MET A 167 18.79 -13.97 -12.89
N SER A 168 17.78 -14.80 -12.66
CA SER A 168 17.34 -15.19 -11.31
C SER A 168 16.80 -16.62 -11.33
N ALA A 169 16.28 -17.11 -10.21
CA ALA A 169 15.76 -18.46 -10.07
C ALA A 169 14.43 -18.49 -9.31
N ASN A 170 13.56 -19.45 -9.64
CA ASN A 170 12.35 -19.77 -8.88
C ASN A 170 12.71 -20.47 -7.57
N TYR A 171 13.28 -19.72 -6.62
CA TYR A 171 13.60 -20.27 -5.31
C TYR A 171 12.35 -20.49 -4.45
N TRP A 172 11.23 -19.80 -4.72
CA TRP A 172 9.96 -20.00 -4.01
C TRP A 172 9.42 -21.43 -4.11
N HIS A 173 9.66 -22.11 -5.24
CA HIS A 173 9.33 -23.53 -5.38
C HIS A 173 9.95 -24.40 -4.28
N ARG A 174 11.19 -24.11 -3.85
CA ARG A 174 11.85 -24.86 -2.76
C ARG A 174 11.21 -24.63 -1.39
N TYR A 175 10.43 -23.56 -1.25
CA TYR A 175 9.62 -23.27 -0.08
C TYR A 175 8.16 -23.76 -0.24
N GLY A 176 7.89 -24.62 -1.23
CA GLY A 176 6.57 -25.23 -1.44
C GLY A 176 5.62 -24.43 -2.33
N ALA A 177 6.05 -23.30 -2.91
CA ALA A 177 5.22 -22.56 -3.85
C ALA A 177 4.96 -23.36 -5.14
N ARG A 178 3.77 -23.15 -5.72
CA ARG A 178 3.30 -23.75 -6.97
C ARG A 178 2.63 -22.67 -7.81
N GLY A 179 2.68 -22.80 -9.13
CA GLY A 179 2.08 -21.85 -10.06
C GLY A 179 2.62 -20.42 -9.90
N VAL A 180 3.92 -20.29 -9.60
CA VAL A 180 4.55 -18.98 -9.38
C VAL A 180 4.48 -18.15 -10.66
N LYS A 181 3.96 -16.94 -10.55
CA LYS A 181 3.83 -16.00 -11.67
C LYS A 181 4.71 -14.79 -11.41
N LEU A 182 5.43 -14.37 -12.44
CA LEU A 182 6.00 -13.03 -12.51
C LEU A 182 4.92 -12.10 -13.06
N TRP A 183 4.63 -11.04 -12.33
CA TRP A 183 3.92 -9.89 -12.89
C TRP A 183 4.95 -8.79 -13.14
N LEU A 184 4.99 -8.30 -14.37
CA LEU A 184 6.03 -7.41 -14.87
C LEU A 184 5.38 -6.16 -15.46
N GLN A 185 5.91 -4.99 -15.12
CA GLN A 185 5.43 -3.72 -15.62
C GLN A 185 6.62 -2.85 -16.03
N LEU A 186 6.57 -2.34 -17.26
CA LEU A 186 7.51 -1.39 -17.83
C LEU A 186 6.98 0.03 -17.66
N PHE A 187 7.87 0.94 -17.27
CA PHE A 187 7.53 2.35 -17.06
C PHE A 187 8.36 3.25 -17.98
N ASP A 188 7.77 4.40 -18.36
CA ASP A 188 8.52 5.51 -18.93
C ASP A 188 9.29 6.29 -17.84
N GLU A 189 10.04 7.31 -18.25
CA GLU A 189 10.82 8.17 -17.33
C GLU A 189 9.95 8.95 -16.34
N ALA A 190 8.68 9.17 -16.66
CA ALA A 190 7.70 9.85 -15.81
C ALA A 190 6.94 8.88 -14.89
N GLY A 191 7.19 7.57 -14.99
CA GLY A 191 6.52 6.53 -14.22
C GLY A 191 5.16 6.11 -14.77
N HIS A 192 4.82 6.45 -16.02
CA HIS A 192 3.63 5.92 -16.68
C HIS A 192 3.88 4.50 -17.19
N GLU A 193 2.83 3.68 -17.18
CA GLU A 193 2.88 2.33 -17.74
C GLU A 193 3.08 2.38 -19.26
N LEU A 194 4.10 1.68 -19.74
CA LEU A 194 4.31 1.41 -21.16
C LEU A 194 3.78 0.03 -21.56
N ALA A 195 4.03 -0.99 -20.74
CA ALA A 195 3.56 -2.35 -20.96
C ALA A 195 3.46 -3.13 -19.64
N SER A 196 2.55 -4.12 -19.60
CA SER A 196 2.34 -5.01 -18.46
C SER A 196 2.04 -6.42 -18.94
N TRP A 197 2.72 -7.42 -18.37
CA TRP A 197 2.50 -8.82 -18.73
C TRP A 197 2.73 -9.76 -17.55
N LYS A 198 2.39 -11.04 -17.75
CA LYS A 198 2.56 -12.10 -16.76
C LYS A 198 3.28 -13.28 -17.40
N ASP A 199 4.32 -13.75 -16.73
CA ASP A 199 5.04 -14.97 -17.11
C ASP A 199 4.84 -16.03 -16.03
N LEU A 200 4.52 -17.26 -16.44
CA LEU A 200 4.42 -18.40 -15.54
C LEU A 200 5.80 -19.04 -15.39
N LEU A 201 6.26 -19.20 -14.15
CA LEU A 201 7.48 -19.96 -13.88
C LEU A 201 7.17 -21.45 -13.82
N PRO A 202 8.10 -22.32 -14.24
CA PRO A 202 7.96 -23.76 -14.05
C PRO A 202 7.74 -24.12 -12.57
N ASP A 203 6.96 -25.18 -12.33
CA ASP A 203 6.81 -25.83 -11.02
C ASP A 203 8.06 -26.67 -10.67
N SER A 204 9.22 -26.03 -10.73
CA SER A 204 10.52 -26.59 -10.37
C SER A 204 11.49 -25.47 -9.95
N GLY A 205 12.60 -25.84 -9.32
CA GLY A 205 13.69 -24.91 -9.04
C GLY A 205 14.48 -24.60 -10.32
N ALA A 206 13.94 -23.72 -11.16
CA ALA A 206 14.51 -23.35 -12.45
C ALA A 206 15.02 -21.90 -12.47
N GLY A 207 16.05 -21.65 -13.27
CA GLY A 207 16.48 -20.30 -13.61
C GLY A 207 15.50 -19.63 -14.58
N PHE A 208 15.40 -18.30 -14.53
CA PHE A 208 14.71 -17.49 -15.52
C PHE A 208 15.55 -16.26 -15.89
N THR A 209 15.30 -15.70 -17.07
CA THR A 209 16.02 -14.54 -17.59
C THR A 209 15.06 -13.54 -18.18
N ILE A 210 15.28 -12.25 -17.90
CA ILE A 210 14.59 -11.14 -18.54
C ILE A 210 15.66 -10.32 -19.27
N ASP A 211 15.54 -10.25 -20.59
CA ASP A 211 16.47 -9.52 -21.45
C ASP A 211 15.92 -8.16 -21.83
N SER A 212 16.73 -7.11 -21.65
CA SER A 212 16.36 -5.75 -22.03
C SER A 212 15.94 -5.59 -23.50
N GLN A 213 16.51 -6.37 -24.43
CA GLN A 213 16.09 -6.34 -25.84
C GLN A 213 14.67 -6.88 -26.03
N GLN A 214 14.32 -7.95 -25.30
CA GLN A 214 12.97 -8.50 -25.33
C GLN A 214 11.98 -7.55 -24.67
N VAL A 215 12.37 -6.92 -23.56
CA VAL A 215 11.55 -5.89 -22.89
C VAL A 215 11.30 -4.71 -23.82
N ARG A 216 12.30 -4.21 -24.55
CA ARG A 216 12.14 -3.11 -25.53
C ARG A 216 11.17 -3.45 -26.67
N SER A 217 11.03 -4.72 -27.01
CA SER A 217 10.11 -5.17 -28.07
C SER A 217 8.65 -5.33 -27.63
N ARG A 218 8.35 -5.17 -26.33
CA ARG A 218 7.00 -5.20 -25.77
C ARG A 218 6.33 -3.84 -25.94
#